data_AF-A0A6N7PQ66-F1
#
_entry.id   AF-A0A6N7PQ66-F1
#
_cell.length_a   1.000
_cell.length_b   1.000
_cell.length_c   1.000
_cell.angle_alpha   90.00
_cell.angle_beta   90.00
_cell.angle_gamma   90.00
#
_symmetry.space_group_name_H-M   'P 1'
#
loop_
_entity.id
_entity.type
_entity.pdbx_description
1 polymer ?
#
loop_
_entity_poly.entity_id
_entity_poly.type
_entity_poly.pdbx_seq_one_letter_code
_entity_poly.pdbx_strand_id
1 'polypeptide(L)'
;MKKMFGFLLAAGLLGSACRSEPAAPEIEYGEPVGLRMATKRGMPDYEIAVAVTKGTNIDPLVPVLGAALHAAVELCPDVVEAGRRGEALDVAFRVEQGVIRDPAAKGDAATCVARALGGKAIAAPDKLSVLAQIRFPVEAPAP
;
A
#
# COMPACT_ATOMS: atom_id res chain seq x y z
N MET A 1 -71.07 -12.35 -28.94
CA MET A 1 -71.18 -13.73 -28.40
C MET A 1 -69.78 -14.25 -28.11
N LYS A 2 -69.58 -14.87 -26.93
CA LYS A 2 -68.38 -15.60 -26.41
C LYS A 2 -67.11 -14.73 -26.18
N LYS A 3 -66.76 -14.41 -24.92
CA LYS A 3 -66.04 -15.21 -23.88
C LYS A 3 -64.59 -15.53 -24.32
N MET A 4 -63.53 -15.50 -23.50
CA MET A 4 -63.12 -15.04 -22.16
C MET A 4 -61.67 -15.60 -22.01
N PHE A 5 -60.92 -15.16 -20.99
CA PHE A 5 -59.63 -15.71 -20.50
C PHE A 5 -58.39 -15.40 -21.36
N GLY A 6 -57.24 -15.01 -20.82
CA GLY A 6 -56.84 -14.94 -19.42
C GLY A 6 -55.41 -14.41 -19.26
N PHE A 7 -55.17 -13.85 -18.08
CA PHE A 7 -53.90 -13.66 -17.36
C PHE A 7 -52.60 -14.16 -18.01
N LEU A 8 -51.62 -13.26 -18.10
CA LEU A 8 -50.22 -13.60 -17.81
C LEU A 8 -49.48 -12.36 -17.27
N LEU A 9 -49.17 -12.40 -15.97
CA LEU A 9 -48.12 -11.61 -15.34
C LEU A 9 -46.79 -11.95 -16.02
N ALA A 10 -45.99 -10.94 -16.33
CA ALA A 10 -44.54 -11.06 -16.34
C ALA A 10 -43.95 -9.78 -15.75
N ALA A 11 -43.48 -9.93 -14.51
CA ALA A 11 -42.76 -8.93 -13.76
C ALA A 11 -41.34 -8.74 -14.32
N GLY A 12 -40.84 -7.51 -14.20
CA GLY A 12 -39.47 -7.24 -13.77
C GLY A 12 -38.36 -7.60 -14.75
N LEU A 13 -37.95 -6.62 -15.55
CA LEU A 13 -36.55 -6.43 -15.92
C LEU A 13 -36.17 -4.98 -15.66
N LEU A 14 -35.96 -4.68 -14.37
CA LEU A 14 -35.07 -3.59 -13.96
C LEU A 14 -33.69 -4.00 -14.48
N GLY A 15 -33.37 -3.55 -15.70
CA GLY A 15 -32.03 -3.65 -16.24
C GLY A 15 -31.10 -2.90 -15.31
N SER A 16 -30.41 -3.64 -14.45
CA SER A 16 -29.24 -3.19 -13.72
C SER A 16 -28.28 -2.59 -14.73
N ALA A 17 -28.26 -1.26 -14.81
CA ALA A 17 -27.14 -0.54 -15.36
C ALA A 17 -25.96 -0.81 -14.41
N CYS A 18 -25.25 -1.92 -14.66
CA CYS A 18 -23.88 -2.10 -14.24
C CYS A 18 -23.10 -0.97 -14.91
N ARG A 19 -23.08 0.18 -14.23
CA ARG A 19 -22.18 1.28 -14.55
C ARG A 19 -20.81 0.70 -14.26
N SER A 20 -20.15 0.18 -15.29
CA SER A 20 -18.73 -0.15 -15.21
C SER A 20 -18.02 1.14 -14.85
N GLU A 21 -17.74 1.28 -13.56
CA GLU A 21 -16.89 2.35 -13.05
C GLU A 21 -15.58 2.25 -13.84
N PRO A 22 -15.10 3.35 -14.45
CA PRO A 22 -13.82 3.32 -15.15
C PRO A 22 -12.79 2.78 -14.17
N ALA A 23 -12.13 1.67 -14.54
CA ALA A 23 -11.01 1.16 -13.77
C ALA A 23 -10.06 2.33 -13.53
N ALA A 24 -9.77 2.62 -12.26
CA ALA A 24 -8.83 3.69 -11.92
C ALA A 24 -7.54 3.45 -12.72
N PRO A 25 -6.95 4.51 -13.31
CA PRO A 25 -5.75 4.35 -14.12
C PRO A 25 -4.68 3.62 -13.31
N GLU A 26 -4.11 2.57 -13.93
CA GLU A 26 -3.03 1.78 -13.34
C GLU A 26 -1.83 2.69 -13.08
N ILE A 27 -1.32 2.67 -11.85
CA ILE A 27 -0.20 3.53 -11.45
C ILE A 27 1.10 2.86 -11.91
N GLU A 28 1.81 3.51 -12.82
CA GLU A 28 3.17 3.11 -13.15
C GLU A 28 4.16 3.68 -12.12
N TYR A 29 4.99 2.81 -11.56
CA TYR A 29 6.08 3.17 -10.64
C TYR A 29 7.42 3.25 -11.36
N GLY A 30 8.31 4.12 -10.87
CA GLY A 30 9.71 4.16 -11.28
C GLY A 30 10.55 3.04 -10.67
N GLU A 31 11.86 3.10 -10.88
CA GLU A 31 12.79 2.16 -10.26
C GLU A 31 12.84 2.38 -8.73
N PRO A 32 12.83 1.29 -7.93
CA PRO A 32 12.88 1.40 -6.48
C PRO A 32 14.28 1.77 -5.98
N VAL A 33 14.34 2.64 -4.97
CA VAL A 33 15.57 2.96 -4.24
C VAL A 33 15.57 2.26 -2.89
N GLY A 34 16.64 1.51 -2.62
CA GLY A 34 16.84 0.78 -1.36
C GLY A 34 17.46 1.65 -0.27
N LEU A 35 16.89 1.58 0.94
CA LEU A 35 17.37 2.25 2.13
C LEU A 35 17.65 1.22 3.23
N ARG A 36 18.91 1.07 3.61
CA ARG A 36 19.26 0.18 4.72
C ARG A 36 19.04 0.88 6.07
N MET A 37 18.23 0.25 6.91
CA MET A 37 17.83 0.76 8.21
C MET A 37 18.48 -0.09 9.30
N ALA A 38 19.30 0.57 10.12
CA ALA A 38 19.78 0.00 11.36
C ALA A 38 18.65 0.07 12.40
N THR A 39 18.46 -1.00 13.16
CA THR A 39 17.40 -1.04 14.17
C THR A 39 17.96 -0.99 15.59
N LYS A 40 17.05 -0.74 16.53
CA LYS A 40 17.28 -0.93 17.96
C LYS A 40 16.21 -1.90 18.47
N ARG A 41 16.46 -2.57 19.61
CA ARG A 41 15.49 -3.44 20.32
C ARG A 41 15.25 -4.85 19.72
N GLY A 42 16.30 -5.50 19.20
CA GLY A 42 16.24 -6.94 18.87
C GLY A 42 15.53 -7.28 17.55
N MET A 43 15.31 -6.28 16.69
CA MET A 43 14.86 -6.45 15.31
C MET A 43 16.09 -6.57 14.40
N PRO A 44 16.12 -7.47 13.41
CA PRO A 44 17.21 -7.50 12.44
C PRO A 44 17.24 -6.20 11.63
N ASP A 45 18.44 -5.76 11.23
CA ASP A 45 18.59 -4.72 10.20
C ASP A 45 17.70 -5.05 9.01
N TYR A 46 17.14 -4.03 8.35
CA TYR A 46 16.22 -4.24 7.24
C TYR A 46 16.43 -3.21 6.14
N GLU A 47 15.92 -3.50 4.95
CA GLU A 47 15.91 -2.60 3.81
C GLU A 47 14.49 -2.10 3.56
N ILE A 48 14.35 -0.81 3.25
CA ILE A 48 13.13 -0.24 2.70
C ILE A 48 13.39 0.07 1.23
N ALA A 49 12.80 -0.69 0.32
CA ALA A 49 12.81 -0.39 -1.10
C ALA A 49 11.60 0.49 -1.43
N VAL A 50 11.83 1.72 -1.87
CA VAL A 50 10.76 2.68 -2.15
C VAL A 50 10.75 3.01 -3.63
N ALA A 51 9.59 2.86 -4.27
CA ALA A 51 9.31 3.37 -5.60
C ALA A 51 8.23 4.44 -5.52
N VAL A 52 8.31 5.44 -6.41
CA VAL A 52 7.30 6.48 -6.54
C VAL A 52 6.72 6.50 -7.95
N THR A 53 5.61 7.19 -8.16
CA THR A 53 5.01 7.37 -9.48
C THR A 53 6.06 7.79 -10.52
N LYS A 54 6.09 7.08 -11.64
CA LYS A 54 7.03 7.28 -12.74
C LYS A 54 7.03 8.74 -13.22
N GLY A 55 8.22 9.25 -13.53
CA GLY A 55 8.43 10.65 -13.90
C GLY A 55 8.70 11.58 -12.71
N THR A 56 8.57 11.10 -11.47
CA THR A 56 8.99 11.85 -10.28
C THR A 56 10.43 11.50 -9.90
N ASN A 57 11.26 12.51 -9.64
CA ASN A 57 12.59 12.28 -9.07
C ASN A 57 12.46 11.86 -7.60
N ILE A 58 12.87 10.63 -7.30
CA ILE A 58 12.76 10.03 -5.96
C ILE A 58 13.89 10.49 -5.02
N ASP A 59 15.08 10.82 -5.53
CA ASP A 59 16.27 11.13 -4.74
C ASP A 59 16.04 12.14 -3.59
N PRO A 60 15.36 13.29 -3.79
CA PRO A 60 15.11 14.23 -2.69
C PRO A 60 14.06 13.72 -1.69
N LEU A 61 13.25 12.73 -2.06
CA LEU A 61 12.17 12.17 -1.24
C LEU A 61 12.64 11.01 -0.37
N VAL A 62 13.72 10.33 -0.78
CA VAL A 62 14.30 9.17 -0.11
C VAL A 62 14.46 9.38 1.41
N PRO A 63 15.05 10.47 1.92
CA PRO A 63 15.22 10.66 3.36
C PRO A 63 13.89 10.81 4.11
N VAL A 64 12.95 11.54 3.51
CA VAL A 64 11.65 11.84 4.14
C VAL A 64 10.75 10.61 4.15
N LEU A 65 10.65 9.89 3.03
CA LEU A 65 9.91 8.65 2.90
C LEU A 65 10.52 7.55 3.79
N GLY A 66 11.85 7.42 3.76
CA GLY A 66 12.59 6.47 4.59
C GLY A 66 12.35 6.69 6.08
N ALA A 67 12.42 7.94 6.55
CA ALA A 67 12.16 8.27 7.95
C ALA A 67 10.71 7.98 8.36
N ALA A 68 9.74 8.34 7.52
CA ALA A 68 8.32 8.08 7.79
C ALA A 68 8.02 6.57 7.88
N LEU A 69 8.56 5.79 6.94
CA LEU A 69 8.41 4.33 6.91
C LEU A 69 9.12 3.66 8.09
N HIS A 70 10.35 4.09 8.39
CA HIS A 70 11.10 3.58 9.55
C HIS A 70 10.36 3.83 10.86
N ALA A 71 9.85 5.05 11.06
CA ALA A 71 9.07 5.38 12.25
C ALA A 71 7.76 4.58 12.34
N ALA A 72 7.11 4.28 11.21
CA ALA A 72 5.93 3.44 11.18
C ALA A 72 6.25 1.98 11.55
N VAL A 73 7.37 1.44 11.05
CA VAL A 73 7.86 0.10 11.42
C VAL A 73 8.14 -0.01 12.91
N GLU A 74 8.78 1.00 13.51
CA GLU A 74 9.09 0.99 14.96
C GLU A 74 7.86 0.94 15.87
N LEU A 75 6.68 1.32 15.36
CA LEU A 75 5.41 1.28 16.10
C LEU A 75 4.70 -0.07 15.98
N CYS A 76 5.18 -0.98 15.14
CA CYS A 76 4.50 -2.21 14.76
C CYS A 76 5.29 -3.45 15.21
N PRO A 77 4.98 -4.03 16.40
CA PRO A 77 5.73 -5.15 16.94
C PRO A 77 5.68 -6.42 16.06
N ASP A 78 4.57 -6.63 15.35
CA ASP A 78 4.37 -7.79 14.47
C ASP A 78 5.34 -7.82 13.27
N VAL A 79 5.97 -6.67 12.97
CA VAL A 79 7.00 -6.57 11.93
C VAL A 79 8.25 -7.36 12.31
N VAL A 80 8.58 -7.45 13.61
CA VAL A 80 9.74 -8.24 14.08
C VAL A 80 9.53 -9.72 13.77
N GLU A 81 8.33 -10.24 14.03
CA GLU A 81 8.01 -11.64 13.77
C GLU A 81 7.92 -11.93 12.27
N ALA A 82 7.38 -11.00 11.46
CA ALA A 82 7.42 -11.10 10.00
C ALA A 82 8.87 -11.12 9.48
N GLY A 83 9.73 -10.27 10.02
CA GLY A 83 11.14 -10.22 9.64
C GLY A 83 11.92 -11.48 9.99
N ARG A 84 11.64 -12.11 11.14
CA ARG A 84 12.21 -13.42 11.50
C ARG A 84 11.80 -14.54 10.54
N ARG A 85 10.61 -14.44 9.94
CA ARG A 85 10.14 -15.38 8.92
C ARG A 85 10.67 -15.06 7.51
N GLY A 86 11.42 -13.97 7.35
CA GLY A 86 11.90 -13.51 6.05
C GLY A 86 10.79 -12.97 5.14
N GLU A 87 9.65 -12.57 5.71
CA GLU A 87 8.53 -12.03 4.95
C GLU A 87 8.82 -10.58 4.54
N ALA A 88 8.62 -10.27 3.26
CA ALA A 88 8.60 -8.90 2.78
C ALA A 88 7.22 -8.27 3.05
N LEU A 89 7.20 -7.00 3.46
CA LEU A 89 5.97 -6.27 3.73
C LEU A 89 5.77 -5.18 2.68
N ASP A 90 4.70 -5.30 1.90
CA ASP A 90 4.34 -4.30 0.90
C ASP A 90 3.34 -3.28 1.47
N VAL A 91 3.67 -2.00 1.33
CA VAL A 91 2.85 -0.86 1.74
C VAL A 91 2.78 0.14 0.60
N ALA A 92 1.58 0.40 0.10
CA ALA A 92 1.30 1.44 -0.88
C ALA A 92 0.56 2.60 -0.20
N PHE A 93 0.79 3.83 -0.64
CA PHE A 93 0.02 4.99 -0.20
C PHE A 93 0.13 6.13 -1.20
N ARG A 94 -0.72 7.14 -1.03
CA ARG A 94 -0.66 8.40 -1.79
C ARG A 94 -0.24 9.54 -0.87
N VAL A 95 0.39 10.56 -1.41
CA VAL A 95 0.58 11.85 -0.75
C VAL A 95 -0.30 12.86 -1.46
N GLU A 96 -1.23 13.42 -0.72
CA GLU A 96 -2.11 14.47 -1.20
C GLU A 96 -2.07 15.63 -0.21
N GLN A 97 -1.82 16.83 -0.71
CA GLN A 97 -1.69 18.06 0.06
C GLN A 97 -0.65 17.93 1.20
N GLY A 98 0.45 17.21 0.94
CA GLY A 98 1.50 16.95 1.93
C GLY A 98 1.06 16.00 3.06
N VAL A 99 0.02 15.19 2.86
CA VAL A 99 -0.48 14.22 3.83
C VAL A 99 -0.58 12.84 3.21
N ILE A 100 -0.20 11.80 3.97
CA ILE A 100 -0.33 10.41 3.54
C ILE A 100 -1.81 9.99 3.57
N ARG A 101 -2.32 9.54 2.41
CA ARG A 101 -3.69 9.09 2.16
C ARG A 101 -3.72 7.68 1.61
N ASP A 102 -4.88 7.04 1.77
CA ASP A 102 -5.22 5.73 1.25
C ASP A 102 -4.11 4.66 1.41
N PRO A 103 -3.55 4.50 2.62
CA PRO A 103 -2.53 3.49 2.83
C PRO A 103 -3.15 2.10 2.65
N ALA A 104 -2.53 1.29 1.82
CA ALA A 104 -2.96 -0.05 1.44
C ALA A 104 -1.82 -1.04 1.67
N ALA A 105 -2.16 -2.18 2.26
CA ALA A 105 -1.22 -3.25 2.57
C ALA A 105 -1.95 -4.60 2.64
N LYS A 106 -1.19 -5.70 2.60
CA LYS A 106 -1.71 -7.06 2.78
C LYS A 106 -0.97 -7.76 3.91
N GLY A 107 -1.73 -8.46 4.76
CA GLY A 107 -1.21 -9.10 5.96
C GLY A 107 -1.15 -8.14 7.16
N ASP A 108 -1.18 -8.71 8.36
CA ASP A 108 -1.37 -7.95 9.60
C ASP A 108 -0.22 -6.98 9.88
N ALA A 109 1.04 -7.44 9.73
CA ALA A 109 2.23 -6.62 9.95
C ALA A 109 2.29 -5.41 9.01
N ALA A 110 2.08 -5.63 7.71
CA ALA A 110 2.06 -4.54 6.72
C ALA A 110 0.86 -3.60 6.94
N THR A 111 -0.28 -4.13 7.37
CA THR A 111 -1.47 -3.33 7.71
C THR A 111 -1.22 -2.43 8.91
N CYS A 112 -0.47 -2.90 9.92
CA CYS A 112 -0.05 -2.04 11.03
C CYS A 112 0.78 -0.85 10.52
N VAL A 113 1.80 -1.12 9.68
CA VAL A 113 2.65 -0.07 9.12
C VAL A 113 1.84 0.93 8.29
N ALA A 114 0.94 0.43 7.43
CA ALA A 114 0.03 1.25 6.64
C ALA A 114 -0.83 2.18 7.52
N ARG A 115 -1.43 1.65 8.60
CA ARG A 115 -2.20 2.46 9.56
C ARG A 115 -1.33 3.48 10.28
N ALA A 116 -0.12 3.09 10.67
CA ALA A 116 0.82 3.99 11.33
C ALA A 116 1.24 5.15 10.41
N LEU A 117 1.23 4.99 9.09
CA LEU A 117 1.51 6.07 8.13
C LEU A 117 0.32 7.00 7.88
N GLY A 118 -0.91 6.46 7.89
CA GLY A 118 -2.12 7.17 7.49
C GLY A 118 -2.32 8.50 8.22
N GLY A 119 -2.60 9.56 7.45
CA GLY A 119 -2.87 10.90 7.97
C GLY A 119 -1.64 11.68 8.45
N LYS A 120 -0.42 11.11 8.35
CA LYS A 120 0.80 11.84 8.69
C LYS A 120 1.14 12.87 7.63
N ALA A 121 1.58 14.04 8.08
CA ALA A 121 2.15 15.05 7.20
C ALA A 121 3.54 14.61 6.72
N ILE A 122 3.85 14.92 5.46
CA ILE A 122 5.11 14.59 4.81
C ILE A 122 5.51 15.68 3.83
N ALA A 123 6.79 16.06 3.84
CA ALA A 123 7.35 17.02 2.89
C ALA A 123 7.65 16.33 1.55
N ALA A 124 6.62 16.12 0.75
CA ALA A 124 6.72 15.55 -0.60
C ALA A 124 5.78 16.29 -1.57
N PRO A 125 6.01 16.19 -2.90
CA PRO A 125 5.11 16.74 -3.91
C PRO A 125 3.67 16.28 -3.71
N ASP A 126 2.74 17.15 -4.08
CA ASP A 126 1.32 16.79 -4.12
C ASP A 126 1.08 15.75 -5.23
N LYS A 127 0.10 14.87 -5.01
CA LYS A 127 -0.30 13.77 -5.92
C LYS A 127 0.81 12.75 -6.20
N LEU A 128 1.62 12.43 -5.20
CA LEU A 128 2.62 11.36 -5.28
C LEU A 128 1.98 10.02 -4.93
N SER A 129 2.21 8.96 -5.71
CA SER A 129 1.94 7.59 -5.24
C SER A 129 3.26 6.92 -4.87
N VAL A 130 3.25 6.19 -3.76
CA VAL A 130 4.42 5.51 -3.21
C VAL A 130 4.10 4.04 -3.05
N LEU A 131 5.04 3.18 -3.44
CA LEU A 131 5.06 1.77 -3.14
C LEU A 131 6.35 1.49 -2.37
N ALA A 132 6.22 0.99 -1.15
CA ALA A 132 7.33 0.62 -0.31
C ALA A 132 7.29 -0.87 -0.02
N GLN A 133 8.45 -1.51 -0.07
CA GLN A 133 8.65 -2.89 0.35
C GLN A 133 9.70 -2.93 1.46
N ILE A 134 9.29 -3.40 2.64
CA ILE A 134 10.17 -3.61 3.78
C ILE A 134 10.69 -5.04 3.70
N ARG A 135 12.00 -5.20 3.62
CA ARG A 135 12.68 -6.48 3.41
C ARG A 135 13.63 -6.75 4.55
N PHE A 136 13.61 -7.96 5.07
CA PHE A 136 14.55 -8.40 6.09
C PHE A 136 15.61 -9.28 5.41
N PRO A 137 16.91 -9.03 5.64
CA PRO A 137 17.95 -9.91 5.17
C PRO A 137 17.72 -11.27 5.83
N VAL A 138 17.55 -12.29 5.02
CA VAL A 138 17.64 -13.66 5.50
C VAL A 138 19.12 -13.86 5.86
N GLU A 139 19.41 -14.01 7.15
CA GLU A 139 20.76 -14.35 7.59
C GLU A 139 21.20 -15.59 6.81
N ALA A 140 22.26 -15.48 6.01
CA ALA A 140 22.82 -16.65 5.34
C ALA A 140 23.17 -17.67 6.44
N PRO A 141 22.85 -18.98 6.29
CA PRO A 141 23.29 -19.97 7.27
C PRO A 141 24.80 -19.82 7.44
N ALA A 142 25.25 -19.63 8.68
CA ALA A 142 26.66 -19.55 8.99
C ALA A 142 27.38 -20.79 8.44
N PRO A 143 28.57 -20.63 7.83
CA PRO A 143 29.31 -21.75 7.24
C PRO A 143 29.72 -22.80 8.26
#